data_AF-A0A7K0R6Q4-F1
#
_entry.id   AF-A0A7K0R6Q4-F1
#
_cell.length_a   1.000
_cell.length_b   1.000
_cell.length_c   1.000
_cell.angle_alpha   90.00
_cell.angle_beta   90.00
_cell.angle_gamma   90.00
#
_symmetry.space_group_name_H-M   'P 1'
#
loop_
_entity.id
_entity.type
_entity.pdbx_description
1 polymer ?
#
loop_
_entity_poly.entity_id
_entity_poly.type
_entity_poly.pdbx_seq_one_letter_code
_entity_poly.pdbx_strand_id
1 'polypeptide(L)'
;ADAKSVAEISLAVREVAELARARRLTRELLEDPTFTISNLGMFGIEDFDPLMNPPQAAILGVGAGLGGPDGRTRIRLTMGCDHRVLTGAEGAPFLGSVAALLERPEALTAEPQQVAAQVTA
;
A
#
# COMPACT_ATOMS: atom_id res chain seq x y z
N ALA A 1 -0.75 -3.80 -11.16
CA ALA A 1 -1.03 -2.41 -10.70
C ALA A 1 0.18 -1.50 -10.95
N ASP A 2 1.38 -2.06 -10.78
CA ASP A 2 2.68 -1.61 -11.29
C ASP A 2 2.69 -1.00 -12.71
N ALA A 3 1.88 -1.49 -13.66
CA ALA A 3 1.84 -0.90 -15.01
C ALA A 3 0.92 0.34 -15.15
N LYS A 4 0.25 0.76 -14.08
CA LYS A 4 -0.65 1.92 -14.08
C LYS A 4 0.04 3.12 -13.43
N SER A 5 -0.21 4.30 -13.97
CA SER A 5 0.13 5.57 -13.33
C SER A 5 -0.66 5.76 -12.03
N VAL A 6 -0.17 6.63 -11.15
CA VAL A 6 -0.87 7.01 -9.90
C VAL A 6 -2.27 7.55 -10.20
N ALA A 7 -2.44 8.29 -11.30
CA ALA A 7 -3.73 8.83 -11.70
C ALA A 7 -4.73 7.72 -12.08
N GLU A 8 -4.29 6.73 -12.87
CA GLU A 8 -5.12 5.58 -13.25
C GLU A 8 -5.48 4.71 -12.04
N ILE A 9 -4.55 4.50 -11.11
CA ILE A 9 -4.83 3.80 -9.85
C ILE A 9 -5.87 4.58 -9.04
N SER A 10 -5.72 5.90 -8.91
CA SER A 10 -6.67 6.75 -8.17
C SER A 10 -8.08 6.66 -8.74
N LEU A 11 -8.22 6.71 -10.07
CA LEU A 11 -9.52 6.57 -10.75
C LEU A 11 -10.13 5.18 -10.50
N ALA A 12 -9.35 4.11 -10.68
CA ALA A 12 -9.82 2.74 -10.46
C ALA A 12 -10.26 2.50 -9.01
N VAL A 13 -9.51 2.99 -8.02
CA VAL A 13 -9.87 2.89 -6.59
C VAL A 13 -11.19 3.60 -6.30
N ARG A 14 -11.40 4.80 -6.87
CA ARG A 14 -12.66 5.54 -6.70
C ARG A 14 -13.84 4.78 -7.30
N GLU A 15 -13.69 4.24 -8.51
CA GLU A 15 -14.73 3.45 -9.18
C GLU A 15 -15.14 2.24 -8.34
N VAL A 16 -14.16 1.43 -7.91
CA VAL A 16 -14.41 0.25 -7.06
C VAL A 16 -15.05 0.66 -5.73
N ALA A 17 -14.65 1.78 -5.13
CA ALA A 17 -15.24 2.28 -3.89
C ALA A 17 -16.70 2.72 -4.06
N GLU A 18 -17.07 3.34 -5.19
CA GLU A 18 -18.47 3.66 -5.49
C GLU A 18 -19.32 2.40 -5.69
N LEU A 19 -18.80 1.40 -6.42
CA LEU A 19 -19.45 0.12 -6.58
C LEU A 19 -19.65 -0.60 -5.24
N ALA A 20 -18.65 -0.56 -4.35
CA ALA A 20 -18.73 -1.10 -3.00
C ALA A 20 -19.84 -0.42 -2.18
N ARG A 21 -19.89 0.91 -2.17
CA ARG A 21 -20.95 1.69 -1.48
C ARG A 21 -22.34 1.37 -2.03
N ALA A 22 -22.45 1.21 -3.34
CA ALA A 22 -23.70 0.87 -4.01
C ALA A 22 -24.10 -0.60 -3.87
N ARG A 23 -23.27 -1.44 -3.22
CA ARG A 23 -23.42 -2.92 -3.15
C ARG A 23 -23.50 -3.58 -4.53
N ARG A 24 -22.71 -3.07 -5.48
CA ARG A 24 -22.62 -3.52 -6.88
C ARG A 24 -21.24 -4.08 -7.24
N LEU A 25 -20.45 -4.47 -6.24
CA LEU A 25 -19.20 -5.19 -6.50
C LEU A 25 -19.51 -6.50 -7.21
N THR A 26 -18.83 -6.72 -8.31
CA THR A 26 -18.86 -8.00 -9.01
C THR A 26 -17.81 -8.93 -8.42
N ARG A 27 -17.94 -10.22 -8.71
CA ARG A 27 -17.02 -11.24 -8.24
C ARG A 27 -15.60 -11.01 -8.77
N GLU A 28 -15.49 -10.59 -10.03
CA GLU A 28 -14.24 -10.33 -10.73
C GLU A 28 -13.41 -9.22 -10.08
N LEU A 29 -14.06 -8.28 -9.38
CA LEU A 29 -13.40 -7.20 -8.63
C LEU A 29 -12.82 -7.65 -7.29
N LEU A 30 -13.14 -8.87 -6.83
CA LEU A 30 -12.73 -9.41 -5.54
C LEU A 30 -11.79 -10.62 -5.66
N GLU A 31 -11.62 -11.13 -6.87
CA GLU A 31 -10.86 -12.36 -7.13
C GLU A 31 -9.37 -12.11 -7.36
N ASP A 32 -8.58 -13.12 -6.99
CA ASP A 32 -7.14 -13.25 -7.20
C ASP A 32 -6.24 -12.05 -6.79
N PRO A 33 -6.45 -11.39 -5.63
CA PRO A 33 -5.50 -10.40 -5.15
C PRO A 33 -4.18 -11.07 -4.73
N THR A 34 -3.04 -10.53 -5.20
CA THR A 34 -1.69 -11.03 -4.87
C THR A 34 -1.08 -10.38 -3.62
N PHE A 35 -1.55 -9.19 -3.27
CA PHE A 35 -1.11 -8.42 -2.11
C PHE A 35 -2.26 -7.53 -1.62
N THR A 36 -2.34 -7.30 -0.30
CA THR A 36 -3.39 -6.48 0.31
C THR A 36 -2.80 -5.24 0.99
N ILE A 37 -3.48 -4.11 0.83
CA ILE A 37 -3.22 -2.89 1.60
C ILE A 37 -4.46 -2.60 2.45
N SER A 38 -4.27 -2.44 3.76
CA SER A 38 -5.33 -2.07 4.70
C SER A 38 -5.06 -0.68 5.27
N ASN A 39 -5.99 0.25 5.07
CA ASN A 39 -5.88 1.62 5.58
C ASN A 39 -6.87 1.82 6.73
N LEU A 40 -6.38 1.71 7.97
CA LEU A 40 -7.15 2.11 9.15
C LEU A 40 -6.80 3.53 9.64
N GLY A 41 -5.80 4.16 9.02
CA GLY A 41 -5.47 5.56 9.27
C GLY A 41 -6.61 6.52 9.01
N MET A 42 -7.52 6.20 8.07
CA MET A 42 -8.74 6.98 7.84
C MET A 42 -9.70 7.03 9.05
N PHE A 43 -9.56 6.08 9.98
CA PHE A 43 -10.32 6.03 11.24
C PHE A 43 -9.52 6.59 12.43
N GLY A 44 -8.36 7.21 12.19
CA GLY A 44 -7.49 7.74 13.23
C GLY A 44 -6.63 6.69 13.94
N ILE A 45 -6.56 5.47 13.42
CA ILE A 45 -5.73 4.40 14.01
C ILE A 45 -4.28 4.62 13.59
N GLU A 46 -3.41 4.84 14.57
CA GLU A 46 -1.98 5.11 14.33
C GLU A 46 -1.18 3.84 14.02
N ASP A 47 -1.54 2.72 14.66
CA ASP A 47 -0.87 1.43 14.51
C ASP A 47 -1.86 0.28 14.69
N PHE A 48 -1.66 -0.80 13.94
CA PHE A 48 -2.41 -2.03 14.06
C PHE A 48 -1.65 -3.19 13.41
N ASP A 49 -1.91 -4.41 13.89
CA ASP A 49 -1.40 -5.64 13.29
C ASP A 49 -2.37 -6.11 12.19
N PRO A 50 -2.05 -5.94 10.91
CA PRO A 50 -2.94 -6.38 9.83
C PRO A 50 -3.01 -7.91 9.79
N LEU A 51 -4.23 -8.44 9.75
CA LEU A 51 -4.46 -9.87 9.53
C LEU A 51 -4.33 -10.17 8.03
N MET A 52 -3.36 -11.01 7.69
CA MET A 52 -3.14 -11.48 6.32
C MET A 52 -4.38 -12.20 5.77
N ASN A 53 -4.61 -12.06 4.46
CA ASN A 53 -5.64 -12.78 3.73
C ASN A 53 -5.01 -13.93 2.91
N PRO A 54 -4.99 -15.18 3.41
CA PRO A 54 -4.50 -16.32 2.64
C PRO A 54 -5.27 -16.46 1.31
N PRO A 55 -4.60 -16.82 0.20
CA PRO A 55 -3.25 -17.39 0.11
C PRO A 55 -2.10 -16.37 -0.07
N GLN A 56 -2.33 -15.07 0.19
CA GLN A 56 -1.28 -14.06 0.02
C GLN A 56 -0.15 -14.23 1.04
N ALA A 57 1.07 -13.85 0.66
CA ALA A 57 2.24 -13.96 1.52
C ALA A 57 2.38 -12.82 2.54
N ALA A 58 1.77 -11.65 2.26
CA ALA A 58 1.90 -10.46 3.08
C ALA A 58 0.73 -9.49 2.90
N ILE A 59 0.57 -8.60 3.89
CA ILE A 59 -0.39 -7.49 3.92
C ILE A 59 0.31 -6.26 4.50
N LEU A 60 0.04 -5.09 3.93
CA LEU A 60 0.54 -3.80 4.42
C LEU A 60 -0.57 -3.01 5.13
N GLY A 61 -0.40 -2.74 6.41
CA GLY A 61 -1.20 -1.81 7.19
C GLY A 61 -0.68 -0.39 7.07
N VAL A 62 -1.59 0.56 6.84
CA VAL A 62 -1.33 2.00 6.77
C VAL A 62 -2.04 2.69 7.92
N GLY A 63 -1.26 3.25 8.84
CA GLY A 63 -1.76 4.03 9.97
C GLY A 63 -2.11 5.47 9.61
N ALA A 64 -2.59 6.22 10.60
CA ALA A 64 -2.96 7.63 10.46
C ALA A 64 -1.75 8.51 10.13
N GLY A 65 -1.98 9.54 9.31
CA GLY A 65 -1.01 10.60 9.08
C GLY A 65 -1.04 11.60 10.24
N LEU A 66 0.05 11.68 10.98
CA LEU A 66 0.19 12.54 12.16
C LEU A 66 1.16 13.68 11.88
N GLY A 67 0.78 14.91 12.24
CA GLY A 67 1.69 16.06 12.17
C GLY A 67 2.81 15.93 13.19
N GLY A 68 4.06 15.97 12.71
CA GLY A 68 5.25 16.03 13.53
C GLY A 68 5.60 17.46 13.95
N PRO A 69 6.40 17.63 15.03
CA PRO A 69 6.88 18.95 15.47
C PRO A 69 7.79 19.65 14.46
N ASP A 70 8.30 18.92 13.47
CA ASP A 70 9.06 19.41 12.32
C ASP A 70 8.17 19.88 11.16
N GLY A 71 6.85 19.86 11.34
CA GLY A 71 5.87 20.20 10.30
C GLY A 71 5.67 19.11 9.24
N ARG A 72 6.28 17.92 9.41
CA ARG A 72 6.16 16.81 8.47
C ARG A 72 5.06 15.86 8.91
N THR A 73 4.35 15.27 7.95
CA THR A 73 3.41 14.18 8.26
C THR A 73 4.18 12.88 8.45
N ARG A 74 3.89 12.14 9.51
CA ARG A 74 4.43 10.80 9.78
C ARG A 74 3.31 9.77 9.66
N ILE A 75 3.61 8.68 8.98
CA ILE A 75 2.71 7.55 8.80
C ILE A 75 3.45 6.30 9.26
N ARG A 76 2.79 5.46 10.07
CA ARG A 76 3.31 4.14 10.40
C ARG A 76 2.84 3.12 9.37
N LEU A 77 3.79 2.32 8.88
CA LEU A 77 3.54 1.19 8.02
C LEU A 77 3.87 -0.10 8.78
N THR A 78 2.91 -1.02 8.85
CA THR A 78 3.06 -2.30 9.55
C THR A 78 2.82 -3.43 8.57
N MET A 79 3.76 -4.35 8.41
CA MET A 79 3.62 -5.48 7.48
C MET A 79 3.36 -6.78 8.23
N GLY A 80 2.21 -7.40 7.98
CA GLY A 80 1.94 -8.78 8.35
C GLY A 80 2.46 -9.71 7.25
N CYS A 81 3.16 -10.79 7.60
CA CYS A 81 3.73 -11.72 6.63
C CYS A 81 3.69 -13.18 7.10
N ASP A 82 3.68 -14.11 6.15
CA ASP A 82 3.80 -15.54 6.42
C ASP A 82 5.27 -15.87 6.52
N HIS A 83 5.74 -16.17 7.73
CA HIS A 83 7.16 -16.39 7.99
C HIS A 83 7.72 -17.66 7.32
N ARG A 84 6.85 -18.51 6.76
CA ARG A 84 7.21 -19.65 5.92
C ARG A 84 7.58 -19.24 4.49
N VAL A 85 7.12 -18.06 4.06
CA VAL A 85 7.30 -17.53 2.70
C VAL A 85 8.25 -16.34 2.69
N LEU A 86 8.14 -15.44 3.68
CA LEU A 86 8.91 -14.20 3.76
C LEU A 86 9.42 -13.97 5.18
N THR A 87 10.67 -13.55 5.31
CA THR A 87 11.30 -13.24 6.59
C THR A 87 11.44 -11.73 6.80
N GLY A 88 11.72 -11.33 8.05
CA GLY A 88 12.02 -9.92 8.36
C GLY A 88 13.20 -9.34 7.58
N ALA A 89 14.18 -10.16 7.18
CA ALA A 89 15.32 -9.72 6.38
C ALA A 89 14.93 -9.33 4.94
N GLU A 90 13.87 -9.93 4.40
CA GLU A 90 13.31 -9.60 3.08
C GLU A 90 12.25 -8.50 3.19
N GLY A 91 11.51 -8.47 4.30
CA GLY A 91 10.47 -7.47 4.55
C GLY A 91 11.00 -6.08 4.87
N ALA A 92 12.09 -5.99 5.61
CA ALA A 92 12.72 -4.73 5.98
C ALA A 92 13.12 -3.86 4.76
N PRO A 93 13.85 -4.37 3.75
CA PRO A 93 14.18 -3.59 2.56
C PRO A 93 12.94 -3.21 1.75
N PHE A 94 11.92 -4.08 1.67
CA PHE A 94 10.65 -3.73 1.03
C PHE A 94 9.99 -2.50 1.69
N LEU A 95 9.83 -2.51 3.02
CA LEU A 95 9.27 -1.38 3.77
C LEU A 95 10.15 -0.12 3.63
N GLY A 96 11.47 -0.28 3.61
CA GLY A 96 12.42 0.80 3.35
C GLY A 96 12.19 1.47 1.98
N SER A 97 12.04 0.67 0.93
CA SER A 97 11.75 1.17 -0.42
C SER A 97 10.40 1.89 -0.49
N VAL A 98 9.36 1.34 0.14
CA VAL A 98 8.04 1.99 0.21
C VAL A 98 8.14 3.35 0.92
N ALA A 99 8.81 3.41 2.07
CA ALA A 99 9.00 4.66 2.80
C ALA A 99 9.78 5.69 1.94
N ALA A 100 10.87 5.28 1.30
CA ALA A 100 11.70 6.16 0.48
C ALA A 100 10.97 6.73 -0.75
N LEU A 101 10.00 5.99 -1.30
CA LEU A 101 9.13 6.45 -2.39
C LEU A 101 8.05 7.42 -1.88
N LEU A 102 7.46 7.16 -0.71
CA LEU A 102 6.45 8.04 -0.12
C LEU A 102 7.04 9.37 0.38
N GLU A 103 8.30 9.36 0.82
CA GLU A 103 9.02 10.58 1.21
C GLU A 103 9.44 11.45 0.02
N ARG A 104 9.41 10.90 -1.21
CA ARG A 104 9.76 11.59 -2.47
C ARG A 104 8.68 11.33 -3.53
N PRO A 105 7.45 11.82 -3.34
CA PRO A 105 6.30 11.46 -4.16
C PRO A 105 6.44 11.85 -5.63
N GLU A 106 7.30 12.81 -5.96
CA GLU A 106 7.65 13.16 -7.35
C GLU A 106 8.18 11.96 -8.14
N ALA A 107 8.89 11.04 -7.48
CA ALA A 107 9.37 9.79 -8.08
C ALA A 107 8.21 8.91 -8.58
N LEU A 108 7.05 8.96 -7.93
CA LEU A 108 5.86 8.16 -8.29
C LEU A 108 5.06 8.73 -9.46
N THR A 109 5.30 9.99 -9.83
CA THR A 109 4.60 10.65 -10.95
C THR A 109 5.29 10.47 -12.30
N ALA A 110 6.50 9.90 -12.30
CA ALA A 110 7.19 9.48 -13.51
C ALA A 110 6.49 8.27 -14.15
N GLU A 111 6.75 8.02 -15.43
CA GLU A 111 6.22 6.83 -16.11
C GLU A 111 6.59 5.55 -15.33
N PRO A 112 5.72 4.52 -15.25
CA PRO A 112 5.95 3.35 -14.38
C PRO A 112 7.31 2.67 -14.56
N GLN A 113 7.85 2.70 -15.78
CA GLN A 113 9.19 2.17 -16.12
C GLN A 113 10.34 2.93 -15.45
N GLN A 114 10.15 4.22 -15.13
CA GLN A 114 11.15 5.08 -14.50
C GLN A 114 11.17 4.91 -12.97
N VAL A 115 10.04 4.55 -12.36
CA VAL A 115 9.94 4.30 -10.91
C VAL A 115 10.75 3.06 -10.52
N ALA A 116 10.64 1.97 -11.29
CA ALA A 116 11.36 0.72 -11.03
C ALA A 116 12.89 0.91 -11.08
N ALA A 117 13.38 1.77 -11.97
CA ALA A 117 14.82 2.07 -12.10
C ALA A 117 15.38 2.84 -10.90
N GLN A 118 14.55 3.60 -10.17
CA GLN A 118 14.97 4.43 -9.04
C GLN A 118 15.05 3.68 -7.70
N VAL A 119 14.42 2.50 -7.60
CA VAL A 119 14.43 1.67 -6.37
C VAL A 119 15.61 0.70 -6.35
N THR A 120 16.27 0.49 -7.49
CA THR A 120 17.37 -0.48 -7.64
C THR A 120 18.77 0.17 -7.53
N ALA A 121 18.84 1.47 -7.17
CA ALA A 121 20.06 2.26 -7.04
C ALA A 121 20.25 2.75 -5.61
#